data_AF-A0AAW2XIV8-F1
#
_entry.id   AF-A0AAW2XIV8-F1
#
_cell.length_a   1.000
_cell.length_b   1.000
_cell.length_c   1.000
_cell.angle_alpha   90.00
_cell.angle_beta   90.00
_cell.angle_gamma   90.00
#
_symmetry.space_group_name_H-M   'P 1'
#
loop_
_entity.id
_entity.type
_entity.pdbx_description
1 polymer ?
#
loop_
_entity_poly.entity_id
_entity_poly.type
_entity_poly.pdbx_seq_one_letter_code
_entity_poly.pdbx_strand_id
1 'polypeptide(L)'
;CLDRIAKTYIVDPWCEDSLAKKHDVLSWYMSFEENPINFLQSVDTGRKKEWCREDNVRLAHIWANDKSAQKALNVREGTIKQWVRCNQSIVNSTPGPSGIIPYINNVKRTIGYHQKFTHKSVRVLIFSGDHDMMTPHLSTEKWIEFLKVPIKSDWRPWFVENQIGG
;
A
#
# COMPACT_ATOMS: atom_id res chain seq x y z
N CYS A 1 8.03 -19.95 13.94
CA CYS A 1 7.98 -18.79 14.87
C CYS A 1 7.63 -17.46 14.19
N LEU A 2 7.81 -17.29 12.88
CA LEU A 2 7.42 -16.06 12.16
C LEU A 2 6.09 -16.21 11.39
N ASP A 3 5.45 -17.37 11.51
CA ASP A 3 4.32 -17.79 10.66
C ASP A 3 3.02 -17.02 10.94
N ARG A 4 3.01 -16.17 11.97
CA ARG A 4 1.89 -15.30 12.36
C ARG A 4 2.22 -13.81 12.26
N ILE A 5 3.32 -13.45 11.60
CA ILE A 5 3.72 -12.05 11.42
C ILE A 5 3.29 -11.55 10.05
N ALA A 6 2.47 -10.50 10.01
CA ALA A 6 2.15 -9.81 8.78
C ALA A 6 3.40 -9.08 8.27
N LYS A 7 3.96 -9.55 7.14
CA LYS A 7 5.27 -9.06 6.66
C LYS A 7 5.28 -7.58 6.26
N THR A 8 4.15 -7.05 5.84
CA THR A 8 4.02 -5.64 5.48
C THR A 8 3.86 -4.73 6.70
N TYR A 9 3.38 -5.27 7.83
CA TYR A 9 3.08 -4.51 9.05
C TYR A 9 3.26 -5.42 10.26
N ILE A 10 4.46 -5.49 10.83
CA ILE A 10 4.78 -6.49 11.86
C ILE A 10 4.05 -6.28 13.20
N VAL A 11 3.46 -5.10 13.40
CA VAL A 11 2.68 -4.74 14.60
C VAL A 11 1.19 -5.08 14.45
N ASP A 12 0.74 -5.37 13.24
CA ASP A 12 -0.66 -5.69 12.98
C ASP A 12 -0.93 -7.18 13.28
N PRO A 13 -2.14 -7.54 13.75
CA PRO A 13 -2.51 -8.94 13.92
C PRO A 13 -2.51 -9.66 12.57
N TRP A 14 -2.21 -10.96 12.60
CA TRP A 14 -2.41 -11.80 11.42
C TRP A 14 -3.90 -11.98 11.16
N CYS A 15 -4.40 -11.27 10.16
CA CYS A 15 -5.75 -11.43 9.70
C CYS A 15 -5.84 -12.60 8.73
N GLU A 16 -6.69 -13.58 9.03
CA GLU A 16 -7.02 -14.62 8.06
C GLU A 16 -7.61 -13.93 6.83
N ASP A 17 -6.97 -14.16 5.68
CA ASP A 17 -7.21 -13.44 4.45
C ASP A 17 -8.66 -13.68 3.99
N SER A 18 -9.56 -12.76 4.34
CA SER A 18 -10.96 -12.82 3.91
C SER A 18 -11.10 -12.69 2.38
N LEU A 19 -10.02 -12.28 1.69
CA LEU A 19 -9.89 -12.28 0.23
C LEU A 19 -9.58 -13.68 -0.32
N ALA A 20 -8.86 -14.52 0.42
CA ALA A 20 -8.55 -15.89 -0.01
C ALA A 20 -9.76 -16.83 0.07
N LYS A 21 -10.73 -16.54 0.95
CA LYS A 21 -11.92 -17.41 1.15
C LYS A 21 -13.03 -17.23 0.11
N LYS A 22 -12.94 -16.26 -0.80
CA LYS A 22 -13.91 -16.12 -1.90
C LYS A 22 -13.21 -15.64 -3.16
N HIS A 23 -12.85 -16.60 -4.01
CA HIS A 23 -12.27 -16.43 -5.35
C HIS A 23 -13.12 -15.64 -6.35
N ASP A 24 -14.17 -14.96 -5.90
CA ASP A 24 -15.02 -14.16 -6.76
C ASP A 24 -15.31 -12.80 -6.13
N VAL A 25 -14.62 -11.79 -6.66
CA VAL A 25 -14.83 -10.37 -6.31
C VAL A 25 -16.28 -9.96 -6.62
N LEU A 26 -16.98 -10.67 -7.52
CA LEU A 26 -18.38 -10.43 -7.86
C LEU A 26 -19.37 -10.99 -6.82
N SER A 27 -18.96 -11.96 -5.99
CA SER A 27 -19.83 -12.56 -4.97
C SER A 27 -20.19 -11.62 -3.80
N TRP A 28 -19.59 -10.42 -3.76
CA TRP A 28 -19.80 -9.41 -2.73
C TRP A 28 -20.91 -8.40 -3.07
N TYR A 29 -21.67 -8.60 -4.16
CA TYR A 29 -22.91 -7.87 -4.42
C TYR A 29 -24.03 -8.30 -3.43
N MET A 30 -23.72 -8.32 -2.14
CA MET A 30 -24.72 -8.29 -1.08
C MET A 30 -25.06 -6.82 -0.85
N SER A 31 -26.32 -6.49 -1.14
CA SER A 31 -26.96 -5.21 -0.89
C SER A 31 -26.59 -4.65 0.48
N PHE A 32 -25.69 -3.66 0.51
CA PHE A 32 -25.76 -2.66 1.55
C PHE A 32 -26.78 -1.65 1.06
N GLU A 33 -28.02 -1.79 1.53
CA GLU A 33 -28.90 -0.62 1.56
C GLU A 33 -28.17 0.43 2.41
N GLU A 34 -27.62 1.44 1.74
CA GLU A 34 -27.06 2.60 2.42
C GLU A 34 -28.19 3.27 3.19
N ASN A 35 -28.20 3.11 4.51
CA ASN A 35 -28.97 3.95 5.38
C ASN A 35 -28.08 5.15 5.74
N PRO A 36 -28.28 6.36 5.18
CA PRO A 36 -27.33 7.46 5.26
C PRO A 36 -27.32 8.17 6.62
N ILE A 37 -27.80 7.51 7.67
CA ILE A 37 -27.94 8.05 9.01
C ILE A 37 -27.12 7.15 9.93
N ASN A 38 -26.04 7.70 10.49
CA ASN A 38 -25.17 7.14 11.55
C ASN A 38 -23.84 6.49 11.15
N PHE A 39 -23.00 7.20 10.40
CA PHE A 39 -21.56 6.90 10.33
C PHE A 39 -20.84 7.02 11.70
N LEU A 40 -21.50 7.61 12.71
CA LEU A 40 -20.97 7.87 14.06
C LEU A 40 -21.55 6.96 15.16
N GLN A 41 -22.48 6.06 14.86
CA GLN A 41 -22.88 5.05 15.85
C GLN A 41 -22.10 3.77 15.63
N SER A 42 -21.22 3.47 16.60
CA SER A 42 -20.65 2.15 16.77
C SER A 42 -21.79 1.13 16.84
N VAL A 43 -21.98 0.36 15.77
CA VAL A 43 -22.83 -0.83 15.80
C VAL A 43 -22.02 -1.88 16.57
N ASP A 44 -22.26 -1.95 17.88
CA ASP A 44 -21.70 -3.00 18.73
C ASP A 44 -22.41 -4.33 18.43
N THR A 45 -22.01 -4.97 17.33
CA THR A 45 -22.30 -6.37 17.11
C THR A 45 -21.36 -7.15 18.03
N GLY A 46 -21.88 -7.89 19.01
CA GLY A 46 -21.17 -8.57 20.11
C GLY A 46 -20.09 -9.62 19.77
N ARG A 47 -19.42 -9.51 18.62
CA ARG A 47 -18.04 -9.94 18.39
C ARG A 47 -17.27 -8.68 18.01
N LYS A 48 -16.34 -8.22 18.87
CA LYS A 48 -15.30 -7.29 18.43
C LYS A 48 -14.52 -7.96 17.30
N LYS A 49 -14.93 -7.72 16.05
CA LYS A 49 -14.13 -8.08 14.89
C LYS A 49 -12.84 -7.29 15.06
N GLU A 50 -11.74 -8.00 15.29
CA GLU A 50 -10.42 -7.36 15.31
C GLU A 50 -10.27 -6.57 14.02
N TRP A 51 -9.88 -5.30 14.15
CA TRP A 51 -9.67 -4.45 13.00
C TRP A 51 -8.51 -5.00 12.18
N CYS A 52 -8.76 -5.23 10.90
CA CYS A 52 -7.76 -5.72 9.96
C CYS A 52 -7.42 -4.62 8.95
N ARG A 53 -6.13 -4.43 8.65
CA ARG A 53 -5.72 -3.42 7.67
C ARG A 53 -6.29 -3.70 6.27
N GLU A 54 -6.57 -4.95 5.95
CA GLU A 54 -7.25 -5.38 4.73
C GLU A 54 -8.64 -4.76 4.58
N ASP A 55 -9.34 -4.44 5.69
CA ASP A 55 -10.63 -3.76 5.64
C ASP A 55 -10.49 -2.35 5.02
N ASN A 56 -9.35 -1.66 5.18
CA ASN A 56 -9.11 -0.37 4.52
C ASN A 56 -9.03 -0.51 3.00
N VAL A 57 -8.43 -1.61 2.50
CA VAL A 57 -8.36 -1.89 1.07
C VAL A 57 -9.76 -2.11 0.50
N ARG A 58 -10.63 -2.78 1.27
CA ARG A 58 -12.04 -2.98 0.90
C ARG A 58 -12.80 -1.66 0.81
N LEU A 59 -12.65 -0.77 1.79
CA LEU A 59 -13.29 0.55 1.77
C LEU A 59 -12.87 1.38 0.55
N ALA A 60 -11.57 1.40 0.24
CA ALA A 60 -11.06 2.08 -0.94
C ALA A 60 -11.63 1.49 -2.24
N HIS A 61 -11.77 0.16 -2.32
CA HIS A 61 -12.36 -0.51 -3.47
C HIS A 61 -13.84 -0.16 -3.68
N ILE A 62 -14.62 -0.12 -2.59
CA ILE A 62 -16.04 0.28 -2.66
C ILE A 62 -16.15 1.72 -3.16
N TRP A 63 -15.43 2.64 -2.53
CA TRP A 63 -15.47 4.05 -2.89
C TRP A 63 -15.00 4.30 -4.33
N ALA A 64 -13.91 3.68 -4.77
CA ALA A 64 -13.38 3.88 -6.13
C ALA A 64 -14.27 3.29 -7.24
N ASN A 65 -15.17 2.35 -6.88
CA ASN A 65 -16.14 1.76 -7.81
C ASN A 65 -17.54 2.39 -7.74
N ASP A 66 -17.78 3.28 -6.77
CA ASP A 66 -19.00 4.07 -6.72
C ASP A 66 -19.10 4.99 -7.94
N LYS A 67 -20.30 5.04 -8.54
CA LYS A 67 -20.54 5.81 -9.77
C LYS A 67 -20.51 7.30 -9.52
N SER A 68 -20.94 7.75 -8.34
CA SER A 68 -20.90 9.16 -7.99
C SER A 68 -19.47 9.64 -7.79
N ALA A 69 -18.62 8.84 -7.12
CA ALA A 69 -17.20 9.08 -6.98
C ALA A 69 -16.48 9.09 -8.34
N GLN A 70 -16.75 8.10 -9.22
CA GLN A 70 -16.20 8.05 -10.58
C GLN A 70 -16.61 9.27 -11.40
N LYS A 71 -17.87 9.69 -11.32
CA LYS A 71 -18.38 10.89 -12.00
C LYS A 71 -17.70 12.16 -11.47
N ALA A 72 -17.55 12.30 -10.15
CA ALA A 72 -16.88 13.44 -9.53
C ALA A 72 -15.39 13.54 -9.93
N LEU A 73 -14.73 12.40 -10.13
CA LEU A 73 -13.35 12.32 -10.64
C LEU A 73 -13.25 12.40 -12.17
N ASN A 74 -14.36 12.60 -12.88
CA ASN A 74 -14.43 12.63 -14.34
C ASN A 74 -13.88 11.36 -15.02
N VAL A 75 -14.09 10.20 -14.40
CA VAL A 75 -13.80 8.91 -15.04
C VAL A 75 -14.74 8.71 -16.22
N ARG A 76 -14.18 8.44 -17.40
CA ARG A 76 -14.97 8.25 -18.62
C ARG A 76 -15.78 6.97 -18.55
N GLU A 77 -17.09 7.09 -18.73
CA GLU A 77 -18.01 5.95 -18.71
C GLU A 77 -17.62 4.92 -19.78
N GLY A 78 -17.70 3.63 -19.42
CA GLY A 78 -17.35 2.51 -20.30
C GLY A 78 -15.85 2.21 -20.44
N THR A 79 -14.94 3.07 -19.97
CA THR A 79 -13.48 2.83 -20.11
C THR A 79 -12.91 1.82 -19.11
N ILE A 80 -13.52 1.71 -17.94
CA ILE A 80 -13.15 0.73 -16.91
C ILE A 80 -14.39 -0.03 -16.47
N LYS A 81 -14.27 -1.35 -16.39
CA LYS A 81 -15.35 -2.20 -15.84
C LYS A 81 -15.39 -2.11 -14.32
N GLN A 82 -14.22 -2.23 -13.71
CA GLN A 82 -14.02 -2.21 -12.27
C GLN A 82 -12.63 -1.68 -11.96
N TRP A 83 -12.54 -0.78 -10.99
CA TRP A 83 -11.27 -0.35 -10.41
C TRP A 83 -10.75 -1.42 -9.45
N VAL A 84 -9.48 -1.78 -9.59
CA VAL A 84 -8.76 -2.68 -8.68
C VAL A 84 -7.50 -1.99 -8.18
N ARG A 85 -7.13 -2.19 -6.91
CA ARG A 85 -5.98 -1.54 -6.29
C ARG A 85 -4.65 -1.95 -6.93
N CYS A 86 -4.47 -3.25 -7.20
CA CYS A 86 -3.27 -3.81 -7.81
C CYS A 86 -3.68 -4.70 -8.98
N ASN A 87 -3.22 -4.37 -10.19
CA ASN A 87 -3.47 -5.20 -11.36
C ASN A 87 -2.46 -6.37 -11.39
N GLN A 88 -2.89 -7.53 -10.90
CA GLN A 88 -2.01 -8.70 -10.78
C GLN A 88 -1.51 -9.22 -12.14
N SER A 89 -2.23 -8.94 -13.24
CA SER A 89 -1.79 -9.29 -14.59
C SER A 89 -0.51 -8.57 -15.01
N ILE A 90 -0.19 -7.43 -14.41
CA ILE A 90 1.07 -6.70 -14.64
C ILE A 90 2.20 -7.27 -13.77
N VAL A 91 1.88 -7.70 -12.56
CA VAL A 91 2.85 -8.10 -11.51
C VAL A 91 3.42 -9.50 -11.75
N ASN A 92 2.61 -10.44 -12.22
CA ASN A 92 2.98 -11.87 -12.23
C ASN A 92 3.99 -12.29 -13.29
N SER A 93 4.52 -11.37 -14.10
CA SER A 93 5.49 -11.69 -15.16
C SER A 93 5.03 -12.72 -16.20
N THR A 94 3.76 -13.15 -16.14
CA THR A 94 3.19 -14.16 -17.02
C THR A 94 2.48 -13.47 -18.17
N PRO A 95 2.81 -13.79 -19.44
CA PRO A 95 2.02 -13.34 -20.57
C PRO A 95 0.58 -13.81 -20.39
N GLY A 96 -0.35 -12.86 -20.26
CA GLY A 96 -1.77 -13.18 -20.23
C GLY A 96 -2.26 -13.62 -21.62
N PRO A 97 -3.34 -14.42 -21.72
CA PRO A 97 -3.96 -14.78 -23.00
C PRO A 97 -4.40 -13.58 -23.85
N SER A 98 -4.50 -12.40 -23.22
CA SER A 98 -4.95 -11.13 -23.79
C SER A 98 -3.83 -10.21 -24.30
N GLY A 99 -2.57 -10.68 -24.36
CA GLY A 99 -1.45 -9.88 -24.87
C GLY A 99 -0.98 -8.76 -23.93
N ILE A 100 -1.33 -8.84 -22.64
CA ILE A 100 -0.81 -7.93 -21.61
C ILE A 100 0.68 -8.20 -21.43
N ILE A 101 1.51 -7.18 -21.68
CA ILE A 101 2.95 -7.24 -21.47
C ILE A 101 3.22 -7.17 -19.96
N PRO A 102 3.81 -8.20 -19.35
CA PRO A 102 4.16 -8.16 -17.94
C PRO A 102 5.22 -7.09 -17.64
N TYR A 103 5.28 -6.62 -16.39
CA TYR A 103 6.38 -5.78 -15.94
C TYR A 103 7.71 -6.56 -15.97
N ILE A 104 8.72 -6.02 -16.64
CA ILE A 104 10.05 -6.65 -16.76
C ILE A 104 11.00 -6.02 -15.74
N ASN A 105 11.45 -6.82 -14.76
CA ASN A 105 12.41 -6.42 -13.73
C ASN A 105 13.86 -6.38 -14.27
N ASN A 106 14.16 -5.55 -15.27
CA ASN A 106 15.49 -5.45 -15.88
C ASN A 106 16.44 -4.47 -15.18
N VAL A 107 15.95 -3.64 -14.26
CA VAL A 107 16.78 -2.74 -13.44
C VAL A 107 17.09 -3.40 -12.09
N LYS A 108 18.28 -3.99 -11.98
CA LYS A 108 18.69 -4.70 -10.74
C LYS A 108 19.10 -3.78 -9.59
N ARG A 109 19.63 -2.59 -9.90
CA ARG A 109 20.14 -1.63 -8.90
C ARG A 109 19.94 -0.21 -9.39
N THR A 110 19.54 0.68 -8.47
CA THR A 110 19.30 2.10 -8.76
C THR A 110 20.38 3.03 -8.20
N ILE A 111 21.40 2.49 -7.52
CA ILE A 111 22.47 3.26 -6.86
C ILE A 111 23.15 4.22 -7.84
N GLY A 112 23.54 3.76 -9.03
CA GLY A 112 24.22 4.59 -10.03
C GLY A 112 23.37 5.75 -10.56
N TYR A 113 22.04 5.61 -10.59
CA TYR A 113 21.15 6.71 -10.95
C TYR A 113 21.09 7.75 -9.82
N HIS A 114 21.01 7.30 -8.57
CA HIS A 114 20.93 8.20 -7.41
C HIS A 114 22.26 8.93 -7.17
N GLN A 115 23.41 8.28 -7.38
CA GLN A 115 24.72 8.96 -7.40
C GLN A 115 24.78 10.07 -8.45
N LYS A 116 24.18 9.90 -9.64
CA LYS A 116 24.12 10.99 -10.61
C LYS A 116 23.24 12.15 -10.14
N PHE A 117 22.22 11.89 -9.32
CA PHE A 117 21.37 12.93 -8.76
C PHE A 117 22.03 13.74 -7.64
N THR A 118 23.03 13.19 -6.94
CA THR A 118 23.77 13.95 -5.92
C THR A 118 24.57 15.13 -6.52
N HIS A 119 24.85 15.08 -7.82
CA HIS A 119 25.51 16.16 -8.57
C HIS A 119 24.53 17.18 -9.18
N LYS A 120 23.22 17.05 -8.94
CA LYS A 120 22.20 17.97 -9.45
C LYS A 120 21.63 18.83 -8.32
N SER A 121 21.10 19.99 -8.67
CA SER A 121 20.38 20.88 -7.74
C SER A 121 18.95 20.37 -7.46
N VAL A 122 18.84 19.22 -6.81
CA VAL A 122 17.56 18.60 -6.40
C VAL A 122 17.54 18.33 -4.90
N ARG A 123 16.37 18.51 -4.28
CA ARG A 123 16.14 18.14 -2.89
C ARG A 123 15.48 16.77 -2.83
N VAL A 124 16.05 15.86 -2.05
CA VAL A 124 15.56 14.48 -1.90
C VAL A 124 15.31 14.20 -0.42
N LEU A 125 14.18 13.55 -0.13
CA LEU A 125 13.85 12.98 1.18
C LEU A 125 13.66 11.46 0.99
N ILE A 126 14.39 10.68 1.78
CA ILE A 126 14.26 9.23 1.85
C ILE A 126 13.80 8.90 3.27
N PHE A 127 12.72 8.14 3.38
CA PHE A 127 12.18 7.69 4.66
C PHE A 127 11.81 6.22 4.57
N SER A 128 11.75 5.53 5.72
CA SER A 128 11.34 4.13 5.82
C SER A 128 10.55 3.95 7.11
N GLY A 129 9.47 3.18 7.07
CA GLY A 129 8.80 2.74 8.30
C GLY A 129 9.65 1.68 8.99
N ASP A 130 9.87 1.83 10.29
CA ASP A 130 10.66 0.90 11.10
C ASP A 130 10.01 -0.49 11.25
N HIS A 131 8.68 -0.57 11.09
CA HIS A 131 7.87 -1.79 11.15
C HIS A 131 7.60 -2.49 9.79
N ASP A 132 8.20 -2.05 8.69
CA ASP A 132 8.10 -2.74 7.39
C ASP A 132 9.13 -3.88 7.28
N MET A 133 8.68 -5.13 7.13
CA MET A 133 9.58 -6.27 6.90
C MET A 133 9.79 -6.56 5.41
N MET A 134 8.97 -6.02 4.50
CA MET A 134 9.15 -6.19 3.05
C MET A 134 10.33 -5.34 2.55
N THR A 135 10.46 -4.10 3.03
CA THR A 135 11.62 -3.22 2.78
C THR A 135 12.10 -2.60 4.09
N PRO A 136 12.88 -3.34 4.91
CA PRO A 136 13.32 -2.85 6.22
C PRO A 136 14.16 -1.58 6.13
N HIS A 137 14.00 -0.68 7.10
CA HIS A 137 14.79 0.56 7.19
C HIS A 137 16.31 0.32 7.13
N LEU A 138 16.80 -0.78 7.71
CA LEU A 138 18.21 -1.22 7.64
C LEU A 138 18.72 -1.41 6.20
N SER A 139 17.84 -1.79 5.28
CA SER A 139 18.20 -1.92 3.85
C SER A 139 18.37 -0.55 3.21
N THR A 140 17.50 0.41 3.57
CA THR A 140 17.61 1.81 3.13
C THR A 140 18.87 2.46 3.69
N GLU A 141 19.19 2.27 4.97
CA GLU A 141 20.42 2.78 5.59
C GLU A 141 21.67 2.31 4.85
N LYS A 142 21.81 0.98 4.66
CA LYS A 142 22.91 0.41 3.87
C LYS A 142 22.93 0.92 2.43
N TRP A 143 21.75 1.13 1.83
CA TRP A 143 21.65 1.67 0.48
C TRP A 143 22.17 3.12 0.41
N ILE A 144 21.90 3.95 1.41
CA ILE A 144 22.39 5.34 1.50
C ILE A 144 23.92 5.39 1.61
N GLU A 145 24.54 4.46 2.34
CA GLU A 145 26.01 4.38 2.46
C GLU A 145 26.69 4.24 1.08
N PHE A 146 26.07 3.53 0.13
CA PHE A 146 26.60 3.40 -1.23
C PHE A 146 26.59 4.71 -2.03
N LEU A 147 25.81 5.71 -1.63
CA LEU A 147 25.78 7.01 -2.29
C LEU A 147 27.03 7.85 -2.00
N LYS A 148 27.75 7.55 -0.90
CA LYS A 148 28.97 8.26 -0.48
C LYS A 148 28.78 9.79 -0.38
N VAL A 149 27.62 10.23 0.09
CA VAL A 149 27.33 11.64 0.34
C VAL A 149 27.92 12.08 1.69
N PRO A 150 28.41 13.32 1.82
CA PRO A 150 28.93 13.80 3.09
C PRO A 150 27.81 13.98 4.12
N ILE A 151 28.07 13.57 5.36
CA ILE A 151 27.17 13.78 6.49
C ILE A 151 27.27 15.26 6.90
N LYS A 152 26.18 16.00 6.71
CA LYS A 152 26.10 17.40 7.17
C LYS A 152 25.68 17.50 8.64
N SER A 153 24.92 16.53 9.12
CA SER A 153 24.38 16.48 10.47
C SER A 153 24.24 15.03 10.89
N ASP A 154 24.60 14.74 12.12
CA ASP A 154 24.43 13.41 12.70
C ASP A 154 22.95 13.05 12.86
N TRP A 155 22.73 11.74 13.04
CA TRP A 155 21.42 11.17 13.31
C TRP A 155 20.84 11.76 14.60
N ARG A 156 19.57 12.16 14.54
CA ARG A 156 18.85 12.71 15.69
C ARG A 156 17.38 12.36 15.62
N PRO A 157 16.72 12.22 16.78
CA PRO A 157 15.28 12.07 16.78
C PRO A 157 14.60 13.33 16.23
N TRP A 158 13.45 13.15 15.61
CA TRP A 158 12.51 14.23 15.30
C TRP A 158 11.23 14.05 16.12
N PHE A 159 10.60 15.17 16.46
CA PHE A 159 9.48 15.20 17.41
C PHE A 159 8.20 15.69 16.75
N VAL A 160 7.08 15.07 17.10
CA VAL A 160 5.72 15.55 16.84
C VAL A 160 4.98 15.53 18.16
N GLU A 161 4.39 16.67 18.54
CA GLU A 161 3.59 16.78 19.77
C GLU A 161 4.30 16.24 21.02
N ASN A 162 5.60 16.53 21.16
CA ASN A 162 6.48 16.07 22.25
C ASN A 162 6.70 14.54 22.32
N GLN A 163 6.41 13.81 21.24
CA GLN A 163 6.72 12.40 21.08
C GLN A 163 7.79 12.21 20.00
N ILE A 164 8.62 11.18 20.15
CA ILE A 164 9.60 10.80 19.12
C ILE A 164 8.80 10.23 17.93
N GLY A 165 8.83 10.93 16.80
CA GLY A 165 8.23 10.44 15.54
C GLY A 165 9.15 9.47 14.80
N GLY A 166 10.45 9.56 15.07
CA GLY A 166 11.53 8.71 14.55
C GLY A 166 12.86 9.43 14.59
#